data_AF-A0A6H5GPM3-F1
#
_entry.id   AF-A0A6H5GPM3-F1
#
_cell.length_a   1.000
_cell.length_b   1.000
_cell.length_c   1.000
_cell.angle_alpha   90.00
_cell.angle_beta   90.00
_cell.angle_gamma   90.00
#
_symmetry.space_group_name_H-M   'P 1'
#
loop_
_entity.id
_entity.type
_entity.pdbx_description
1 polymer ?
#
loop_
_entity_poly.entity_id
_entity_poly.type
_entity_poly.pdbx_seq_one_letter_code
_entity_poly.pdbx_strand_id
1 'polypeptide(L)'
;MVEKLQVLKRKVRIQFVLVRYTQNFSEIINYFFVDYLSIVSRQRRAYAKSYVFLVSKEVERSLMNRKTAKCLAWCHDNRSKLRKLHSTMEFNLRIQEFVELVKADRRLEAVKHARKYFSNYEEGQLISIQHCMALLAFPITTELSPYKELLEEERWSRLVEQFRQENYKLFQLASQSVFTVALQAGLSALKTPYPFNQLFDF
;
A
#
# COMPACT_ATOMS: atom_id res chain seq x y z
N MET A 1 -56.11 -18.80 46.79
CA MET A 1 -55.60 -19.53 45.60
C MET A 1 -55.25 -18.59 44.43
N VAL A 2 -56.06 -17.54 44.19
CA VAL A 2 -55.89 -16.56 43.09
C VAL A 2 -54.63 -15.67 43.22
N GLU A 3 -54.27 -15.24 44.43
CA GLU A 3 -53.07 -14.39 44.65
C GLU A 3 -51.74 -15.11 44.31
N LYS A 4 -51.61 -16.40 44.66
CA LYS A 4 -50.40 -17.18 44.34
C LYS A 4 -50.19 -17.31 42.83
N LEU A 5 -51.27 -17.39 42.05
CA LEU A 5 -51.26 -17.43 40.58
C LEU A 5 -50.86 -16.09 39.95
N GLN A 6 -51.26 -14.96 40.54
CA GLN A 6 -50.84 -13.62 40.08
C GLN A 6 -49.35 -13.36 40.34
N VAL A 7 -48.84 -13.79 41.50
CA VAL A 7 -47.41 -13.68 41.83
C VAL A 7 -46.55 -14.55 40.89
N LEU A 8 -47.01 -15.76 40.56
CA LEU A 8 -46.33 -16.64 39.61
C LEU A 8 -46.30 -16.03 38.19
N LYS A 9 -47.42 -15.48 37.71
CA LYS A 9 -47.48 -14.79 36.41
C LYS A 9 -46.55 -13.57 36.35
N ARG A 10 -46.45 -12.80 37.44
CA ARG A 10 -45.49 -11.67 37.53
C ARG A 10 -44.05 -12.16 37.51
N LYS A 11 -43.69 -13.21 38.25
CA LYS A 11 -42.34 -13.79 38.24
C LYS A 11 -41.95 -14.30 36.84
N VAL A 12 -42.83 -15.03 36.16
CA VAL A 12 -42.59 -15.52 34.80
C VAL A 12 -42.42 -14.35 33.82
N ARG A 13 -43.26 -13.31 33.92
CA ARG A 13 -43.15 -12.11 33.06
C ARG A 13 -41.84 -11.35 33.27
N ILE A 14 -41.38 -11.21 34.52
CA ILE A 14 -40.09 -10.55 34.84
C ILE A 14 -38.92 -11.38 34.30
N GLN A 15 -38.99 -12.71 34.41
CA GLN A 15 -37.95 -13.61 33.90
C GLN A 15 -37.84 -13.57 32.36
N PHE A 16 -38.97 -13.48 31.66
CA PHE A 16 -38.98 -13.26 30.20
C PHE A 16 -38.41 -11.89 29.79
N VAL A 17 -38.69 -10.84 30.56
CA VAL A 17 -38.14 -9.49 30.31
C VAL A 17 -36.62 -9.47 30.53
N LEU A 18 -36.13 -10.11 31.60
CA LEU A 18 -34.69 -10.21 31.88
C LEU A 18 -33.94 -11.03 30.81
N VAL A 19 -34.51 -12.15 30.35
CA VAL A 19 -33.92 -12.96 29.27
C VAL A 19 -33.84 -12.16 27.96
N ARG A 20 -34.91 -11.43 27.57
CA ARG A 20 -34.86 -10.52 26.42
C ARG A 20 -33.85 -9.40 26.60
N TYR A 21 -33.72 -8.85 27.82
CA TYR A 21 -32.73 -7.81 28.11
C TYR A 21 -31.31 -8.34 27.95
N THR A 22 -31.03 -9.57 28.39
CA THR A 22 -29.71 -10.21 28.23
C THR A 22 -29.39 -10.62 26.80
N GLN A 23 -30.39 -11.05 26.01
CA GLN A 23 -30.22 -11.33 24.57
C GLN A 23 -30.00 -10.03 23.77
N ASN A 24 -30.77 -8.98 24.05
CA ASN A 24 -30.53 -7.67 23.43
C ASN A 24 -29.18 -7.09 23.86
N PHE A 25 -28.74 -7.31 25.10
CA PHE A 25 -27.44 -6.83 25.58
C PHE A 25 -26.25 -7.53 24.90
N SER A 26 -26.35 -8.83 24.59
CA SER A 26 -25.31 -9.54 23.83
C SER A 26 -25.27 -9.11 22.35
N GLU A 27 -26.42 -8.82 21.74
CA GLU A 27 -26.50 -8.26 20.39
C GLU A 27 -25.95 -6.83 20.33
N ILE A 28 -26.25 -6.00 21.33
CA ILE A 28 -25.72 -4.64 21.45
C ILE A 28 -24.20 -4.68 21.64
N ILE A 29 -23.66 -5.52 22.54
CA ILE A 29 -22.21 -5.67 22.69
C ILE A 29 -21.56 -6.20 21.41
N ASN A 30 -22.18 -7.15 20.70
CA ASN A 30 -21.68 -7.60 19.40
C ASN A 30 -21.71 -6.47 18.36
N TYR A 31 -22.75 -5.64 18.34
CA TYR A 31 -22.85 -4.50 17.43
C TYR A 31 -21.77 -3.45 17.73
N PHE A 32 -21.59 -3.09 19.01
CA PHE A 32 -20.52 -2.19 19.45
C PHE A 32 -19.13 -2.79 19.24
N PHE A 33 -18.94 -4.10 19.41
CA PHE A 33 -17.66 -4.77 19.18
C PHE A 33 -17.33 -4.85 17.68
N VAL A 34 -18.30 -5.16 16.83
CA VAL A 34 -18.15 -5.14 15.36
C VAL A 34 -17.89 -3.72 14.87
N ASP A 35 -18.62 -2.72 15.38
CA ASP A 35 -18.40 -1.32 15.04
C ASP A 35 -17.06 -0.82 15.54
N TYR A 36 -16.65 -1.15 16.77
CA TYR A 36 -15.34 -0.83 17.31
C TYR A 36 -14.22 -1.49 16.50
N LEU A 37 -14.36 -2.78 16.15
CA LEU A 37 -13.42 -3.48 15.29
C LEU A 37 -13.40 -2.89 13.87
N SER A 38 -14.55 -2.41 13.36
CA SER A 38 -14.65 -1.71 12.07
C SER A 38 -13.97 -0.34 12.11
N ILE A 39 -14.10 0.40 13.22
CA ILE A 39 -13.49 1.71 13.45
C ILE A 39 -11.98 1.55 13.63
N VAL A 40 -11.54 0.60 14.45
CA VAL A 40 -10.12 0.27 14.65
C VAL A 40 -9.49 -0.24 13.36
N SER A 41 -10.17 -1.10 12.60
CA SER A 41 -9.69 -1.54 11.28
C SER A 41 -9.72 -0.44 10.22
N ARG A 42 -10.62 0.55 10.32
CA ARG A 42 -10.65 1.77 9.48
C ARG A 42 -9.53 2.73 9.84
N GLN A 43 -9.31 3.01 11.12
CA GLN A 43 -8.18 3.79 11.63
C GLN A 43 -6.86 3.14 11.19
N ARG A 44 -6.68 1.84 11.42
CA ARG A 44 -5.50 1.08 10.96
C ARG A 44 -5.31 1.16 9.44
N ARG A 45 -6.40 1.10 8.65
CA ARG A 45 -6.33 1.30 7.20
C ARG A 45 -5.99 2.75 6.81
N ALA A 46 -6.48 3.75 7.54
CA ALA A 46 -6.16 5.16 7.31
C ALA A 46 -4.69 5.46 7.64
N TYR A 47 -4.19 4.98 8.79
CA TYR A 47 -2.78 5.04 9.16
C TYR A 47 -1.90 4.27 8.18
N ALA A 48 -2.32 3.07 7.73
CA ALA A 48 -1.58 2.32 6.72
C ALA A 48 -1.54 3.06 5.37
N LYS A 49 -2.64 3.69 4.94
CA LYS A 49 -2.66 4.52 3.71
C LYS A 49 -1.77 5.76 3.85
N SER A 50 -1.81 6.43 5.00
CA SER A 50 -0.97 7.59 5.30
C SER A 50 0.52 7.21 5.33
N TYR A 51 0.86 6.11 6.00
CA TYR A 51 2.22 5.57 6.06
C TYR A 51 2.74 5.18 4.68
N VAL A 52 1.92 4.46 3.89
CA VAL A 52 2.27 4.11 2.50
C VAL A 52 2.53 5.38 1.68
N PHE A 53 1.68 6.41 1.79
CA PHE A 53 1.90 7.67 1.07
C PHE A 53 3.20 8.37 1.47
N LEU A 54 3.52 8.43 2.77
CA LEU A 54 4.76 9.02 3.27
C LEU A 54 5.99 8.26 2.76
N VAL A 55 5.97 6.92 2.82
CA VAL A 55 7.05 6.08 2.31
C VAL A 55 7.21 6.26 0.80
N SER A 56 6.12 6.27 0.02
CA SER A 56 6.17 6.48 -1.43
C SER A 56 6.75 7.85 -1.78
N LYS A 57 6.33 8.92 -1.09
CA LYS A 57 6.87 10.28 -1.26
C LYS A 57 8.37 10.34 -0.99
N GLU A 58 8.83 9.64 0.03
CA GLU A 58 10.24 9.62 0.39
C GLU A 58 11.09 8.83 -0.61
N VAL A 59 10.58 7.70 -1.12
CA VAL A 59 11.23 6.95 -2.20
C VAL A 59 11.32 7.80 -3.47
N GLU A 60 10.22 8.48 -3.83
CA GLU A 60 10.18 9.38 -5.00
C GLU A 60 11.23 10.50 -4.88
N ARG A 61 11.29 11.17 -3.72
CA ARG A 61 12.30 12.20 -3.46
C ARG A 61 13.72 11.65 -3.52
N SER A 62 13.95 10.44 -3.03
CA SER A 62 15.25 9.76 -3.12
C SER A 62 15.66 9.54 -4.57
N LEU A 63 14.74 9.07 -5.42
CA LEU A 63 15.00 8.86 -6.85
C LEU A 63 15.28 10.18 -7.57
N MET A 64 14.52 11.25 -7.28
CA MET A 64 14.80 12.58 -7.82
C MET A 64 16.19 13.11 -7.43
N ASN A 65 16.66 12.75 -6.23
CA ASN A 65 18.01 13.05 -5.75
C ASN A 65 19.08 12.05 -6.22
N ARG A 66 18.79 11.24 -7.26
CA ARG A 66 19.69 10.23 -7.84
C ARG A 66 20.16 9.16 -6.86
N LYS A 67 19.31 8.79 -5.90
CA LYS A 67 19.60 7.75 -4.88
C LYS A 67 18.64 6.56 -5.06
N THR A 68 19.20 5.41 -5.45
CA THR A 68 18.46 4.15 -5.67
C THR A 68 18.14 3.38 -4.40
N ALA A 69 18.92 3.57 -3.31
CA ALA A 69 18.88 2.72 -2.11
C ALA A 69 17.48 2.55 -1.50
N LYS A 70 16.73 3.65 -1.33
CA LYS A 70 15.37 3.59 -0.76
C LYS A 70 14.39 2.88 -1.68
N CYS A 71 14.52 3.06 -2.99
CA CYS A 71 13.65 2.39 -3.95
C CYS A 71 13.95 0.88 -4.05
N LEU A 72 15.22 0.50 -3.95
CA LEU A 72 15.60 -0.91 -3.88
C LEU A 72 15.10 -1.58 -2.59
N ALA A 73 15.17 -0.89 -1.45
CA ALA A 73 14.56 -1.37 -0.21
C ALA A 73 13.05 -1.56 -0.37
N TRP A 74 12.36 -0.60 -1.00
CA TRP A 74 10.94 -0.75 -1.32
C TRP A 74 10.65 -1.93 -2.25
N CYS A 75 11.50 -2.17 -3.26
CA CYS A 75 11.36 -3.33 -4.15
C CYS A 75 11.51 -4.64 -3.38
N HIS A 76 12.47 -4.71 -2.47
CA HIS A 76 12.70 -5.86 -1.61
C HIS A 76 11.49 -6.14 -0.71
N ASP A 77 10.97 -5.13 -0.01
CA ASP A 77 9.84 -5.25 0.91
C ASP A 77 8.55 -5.68 0.20
N ASN A 78 8.44 -5.38 -1.10
CA ASN A 78 7.26 -5.65 -1.91
C ASN A 78 7.47 -6.75 -2.97
N ARG A 79 8.59 -7.49 -2.92
CA ARG A 79 9.04 -8.44 -3.95
C ARG A 79 7.96 -9.43 -4.39
N SER A 80 7.25 -10.06 -3.45
CA SER A 80 6.21 -11.04 -3.76
C SER A 80 5.04 -10.45 -4.57
N LYS A 81 4.70 -9.19 -4.31
CA LYS A 81 3.63 -8.47 -5.01
C LYS A 81 4.12 -7.98 -6.37
N LEU A 82 5.34 -7.44 -6.44
CA LEU A 82 5.97 -6.98 -7.67
C LEU A 82 6.15 -8.12 -8.69
N ARG A 83 6.49 -9.32 -8.22
CA ARG A 83 6.58 -10.52 -9.06
C ARG A 83 5.23 -10.87 -9.71
N LYS A 84 4.11 -10.71 -9.00
CA LYS A 84 2.76 -10.92 -9.56
C LYS A 84 2.38 -9.87 -10.60
N LEU A 85 2.96 -8.67 -10.49
CA LEU A 85 2.76 -7.58 -11.43
C LEU A 85 3.75 -7.62 -12.61
N HIS A 86 4.65 -8.62 -12.66
CA HIS A 86 5.75 -8.69 -13.63
C HIS A 86 6.54 -7.36 -13.72
N SER A 87 6.79 -6.74 -12.57
CA SER A 87 7.53 -5.47 -12.48
C SER A 87 8.99 -5.62 -12.90
N THR A 88 9.46 -4.68 -13.71
CA THR A 88 10.87 -4.56 -14.13
C THR A 88 11.64 -3.49 -13.36
N MET A 89 11.04 -2.90 -12.31
CA MET A 89 11.61 -1.76 -11.60
C MET A 89 12.96 -2.06 -10.95
N GLU A 90 13.08 -3.19 -10.26
CA GLU A 90 14.35 -3.58 -9.64
C GLU A 90 15.46 -3.73 -10.70
N PHE A 91 15.15 -4.34 -11.84
CA PHE A 91 16.09 -4.50 -12.94
C PHE A 91 16.53 -3.15 -13.52
N ASN A 92 15.58 -2.24 -13.77
CA ASN A 92 15.87 -0.90 -14.28
C ASN A 92 16.73 -0.07 -13.31
N LEU A 93 16.51 -0.21 -11.99
CA LEU A 93 17.36 0.40 -10.96
C LEU A 93 18.79 -0.16 -10.99
N ARG A 94 18.95 -1.47 -11.18
CA ARG A 94 20.29 -2.08 -11.29
C ARG A 94 21.03 -1.62 -12.52
N ILE A 95 20.33 -1.42 -13.65
CA ILE A 95 20.96 -0.80 -14.81
C ILE A 95 21.36 0.64 -14.49
N GLN A 96 20.53 1.42 -13.79
CA GLN A 96 20.90 2.79 -13.44
C GLN A 96 22.17 2.82 -12.56
N GLU A 97 22.28 1.96 -11.55
CA GLU A 97 23.49 1.84 -10.74
C GLU A 97 24.73 1.49 -11.58
N PHE A 98 24.57 0.57 -12.54
CA PHE A 98 25.62 0.22 -13.49
C PHE A 98 26.06 1.43 -14.32
N VAL A 99 25.10 2.17 -14.88
CA VAL A 99 25.39 3.36 -15.70
C VAL A 99 26.11 4.43 -14.87
N GLU A 100 25.69 4.69 -13.64
CA GLU A 100 26.37 5.66 -12.77
C GLU A 100 27.81 5.24 -12.45
N LEU A 101 28.09 3.93 -12.30
CA LEU A 101 29.46 3.43 -12.16
C LEU A 101 30.30 3.66 -13.41
N VAL A 102 29.70 3.48 -14.61
CA VAL A 102 30.38 3.77 -15.88
C VAL A 102 30.63 5.26 -16.05
N LYS A 103 29.66 6.13 -15.69
CA LYS A 103 29.82 7.60 -15.71
C LYS A 103 30.91 8.08 -14.76
N ALA A 104 31.11 7.38 -13.64
CA ALA A 104 32.19 7.64 -12.69
C ALA A 104 33.54 7.01 -13.07
N ASP A 105 33.68 6.46 -14.28
CA ASP A 105 34.88 5.77 -14.79
C ASP A 105 35.27 4.48 -14.00
N ARG A 106 34.40 4.00 -13.12
CA ARG A 106 34.62 2.81 -12.27
C ARG A 106 34.20 1.52 -12.98
N ARG A 107 34.74 1.28 -14.18
CA ARG A 107 34.34 0.17 -15.07
C ARG A 107 34.48 -1.22 -14.43
N LEU A 108 35.55 -1.47 -13.68
CA LEU A 108 35.76 -2.76 -13.00
C LEU A 108 34.67 -3.05 -11.97
N GLU A 109 34.17 -2.02 -11.28
CA GLU A 109 33.08 -2.15 -10.32
C GLU A 109 31.74 -2.35 -11.01
N ALA A 110 31.53 -1.67 -12.14
CA ALA A 110 30.35 -1.88 -12.99
C ALA A 110 30.26 -3.35 -13.44
N VAL A 111 31.38 -3.95 -13.87
CA VAL A 111 31.43 -5.39 -14.23
C VAL A 111 31.13 -6.29 -13.03
N LYS A 112 31.67 -6.00 -11.85
CA LYS A 112 31.37 -6.77 -10.63
C LYS A 112 29.89 -6.67 -10.25
N HIS A 113 29.30 -5.49 -10.39
CA HIS A 113 27.87 -5.25 -10.15
C HIS A 113 27.01 -6.04 -11.15
N ALA A 114 27.32 -5.97 -12.44
CA ALA A 114 26.65 -6.73 -13.49
C ALA A 114 26.68 -8.23 -13.21
N ARG A 115 27.85 -8.79 -12.85
CA ARG A 115 27.96 -10.22 -12.48
C ARG A 115 27.16 -10.62 -11.25
N LYS A 116 26.83 -9.69 -10.36
CA LYS A 116 26.06 -9.98 -9.14
C LYS A 116 24.56 -9.93 -9.38
N TYR A 117 24.10 -8.96 -10.17
CA TYR A 117 22.67 -8.65 -10.30
C TYR A 117 22.07 -9.06 -11.65
N PHE A 118 22.87 -9.15 -12.71
CA PHE A 118 22.41 -9.55 -14.05
C PHE A 118 22.56 -11.05 -14.32
N SER A 119 22.90 -11.89 -13.35
CA SER A 119 23.02 -13.34 -13.58
C SER A 119 21.69 -14.08 -13.64
N ASN A 120 20.65 -13.56 -12.97
CA ASN A 120 19.33 -14.19 -12.87
C ASN A 120 18.28 -13.42 -13.68
N TYR A 121 18.58 -13.15 -14.95
CA TYR A 121 17.75 -12.34 -15.83
C TYR A 121 16.66 -13.15 -16.52
N GLU A 122 15.54 -12.49 -16.84
CA GLU A 122 14.49 -13.07 -17.68
C GLU A 122 14.84 -12.93 -19.17
N GLU A 123 14.30 -13.79 -20.03
CA GLU A 123 14.67 -13.88 -21.45
C GLU A 123 14.57 -12.54 -22.21
N GLY A 124 13.60 -11.69 -21.85
CA GLY A 124 13.44 -10.34 -22.42
C GLY A 124 14.46 -9.29 -21.95
N GLN A 125 15.25 -9.56 -20.92
CA GLN A 125 16.21 -8.61 -20.33
C GLN A 125 17.60 -8.70 -20.97
N LEU A 126 17.89 -9.76 -21.73
CA LEU A 126 19.20 -10.03 -22.30
C LEU A 126 19.70 -8.89 -23.20
N ILE A 127 18.84 -8.35 -24.05
CA ILE A 127 19.18 -7.23 -24.95
C ILE A 127 19.61 -6.00 -24.15
N SER A 128 18.90 -5.70 -23.07
CA SER A 128 19.26 -4.58 -22.19
C SER A 128 20.61 -4.79 -21.51
N ILE A 129 20.91 -6.03 -21.08
CA ILE A 129 22.21 -6.39 -20.50
C ILE A 129 23.33 -6.25 -21.53
N GLN A 130 23.11 -6.72 -22.76
CA GLN A 130 24.09 -6.58 -23.85
C GLN A 130 24.40 -5.11 -24.15
N HIS A 131 23.39 -4.24 -24.20
CA HIS A 131 23.61 -2.80 -24.35
C HIS A 131 24.41 -2.20 -23.18
N CYS A 132 24.15 -2.63 -21.94
CA CYS A 132 24.94 -2.20 -20.79
C CYS A 132 26.40 -2.67 -20.88
N MET A 133 26.63 -3.91 -21.31
CA MET A 133 27.99 -4.44 -21.47
C MET A 133 28.74 -3.75 -22.59
N ALA A 134 28.06 -3.46 -23.71
CA ALA A 134 28.63 -2.70 -24.82
C ALA A 134 28.98 -1.26 -24.41
N LEU A 135 28.21 -0.64 -23.50
CA LEU A 135 28.52 0.69 -22.96
C LEU A 135 29.90 0.78 -22.30
N LEU A 136 30.48 -0.34 -21.82
CA LEU A 136 31.84 -0.35 -21.27
C LEU A 136 32.92 -0.06 -22.31
N ALA A 137 32.66 -0.39 -23.58
CA ALA A 137 33.59 -0.19 -24.69
C ALA A 137 33.50 1.21 -25.30
N PHE A 138 32.42 1.95 -25.03
CA PHE A 138 32.18 3.28 -25.58
C PHE A 138 32.54 4.40 -24.58
N PRO A 139 32.97 5.57 -25.07
CA PRO A 139 33.14 6.75 -24.22
C PRO A 139 31.77 7.32 -23.77
N ILE A 140 31.74 8.00 -22.62
CA ILE A 140 30.52 8.63 -22.06
C ILE A 140 29.95 9.77 -22.93
N THR A 141 30.70 10.25 -23.93
CA THR A 141 30.28 11.28 -24.89
C THR A 141 29.67 10.70 -26.17
N THR A 142 29.28 9.43 -26.15
CA THR A 142 28.79 8.74 -27.34
C THR A 142 27.38 9.22 -27.70
N GLU A 143 27.22 9.69 -28.94
CA GLU A 143 25.93 10.14 -29.50
C GLU A 143 25.13 9.00 -30.15
N LEU A 144 25.64 7.77 -30.13
CA LEU A 144 25.00 6.61 -30.74
C LEU A 144 23.83 6.12 -29.86
N SER A 145 22.61 6.10 -30.41
CA SER A 145 21.50 5.33 -29.82
C SER A 145 21.78 3.83 -30.01
N PRO A 146 21.53 2.97 -29.00
CA PRO A 146 20.79 3.19 -27.74
C PRO A 146 21.65 3.67 -26.55
N TYR A 147 22.95 3.87 -26.73
CA TYR A 147 23.89 4.18 -25.64
C TYR A 147 23.71 5.58 -25.06
N LYS A 148 23.38 6.54 -25.92
CA LYS A 148 23.04 7.91 -25.52
C LYS A 148 21.89 7.93 -24.51
N GLU A 149 20.79 7.24 -24.83
CA GLU A 149 19.60 7.16 -23.98
C GLU A 149 19.88 6.51 -22.61
N LEU A 150 20.84 5.57 -22.56
CA LEU A 150 21.26 4.97 -21.29
C LEU A 150 21.95 5.98 -20.37
N LEU A 151 22.67 6.96 -20.93
CA LEU A 151 23.48 7.96 -20.22
C LEU A 151 22.72 9.25 -19.85
N GLU A 152 21.60 9.49 -20.52
CA GLU A 152 20.73 10.66 -20.34
C GLU A 152 20.15 10.78 -18.93
N GLU A 153 20.02 12.02 -18.46
CA GLU A 153 19.46 12.30 -17.13
C GLU A 153 17.95 12.07 -17.06
N GLU A 154 17.26 12.12 -18.21
CA GLU A 154 15.81 11.87 -18.31
C GLU A 154 15.43 10.48 -17.79
N ARG A 155 16.37 9.53 -17.78
CA ARG A 155 16.17 8.20 -17.25
C ARG A 155 15.76 8.19 -15.78
N TRP A 156 16.26 9.12 -14.97
CA TRP A 156 15.83 9.29 -13.58
C TRP A 156 14.36 9.67 -13.49
N SER A 157 13.89 10.57 -14.36
CA SER A 157 12.47 10.94 -14.46
C SER A 157 11.59 9.75 -14.85
N ARG A 158 12.06 8.92 -15.80
CA ARG A 158 11.36 7.69 -16.20
C ARG A 158 11.28 6.66 -15.07
N LEU A 159 12.35 6.51 -14.28
CA LEU A 159 12.36 5.64 -13.09
C LEU A 159 11.38 6.13 -12.01
N VAL A 160 11.33 7.44 -11.77
CA VAL A 160 10.36 8.04 -10.85
C VAL A 160 8.92 7.74 -11.30
N GLU A 161 8.63 7.91 -12.60
CA GLU A 161 7.30 7.68 -13.13
C GLU A 161 6.93 6.18 -13.10
N GLN A 162 7.87 5.30 -13.46
CA GLN A 162 7.68 3.86 -13.33
C GLN A 162 7.38 3.48 -11.86
N PHE A 163 8.15 4.01 -10.91
CA PHE A 163 7.91 3.77 -9.48
C PHE A 163 6.50 4.20 -9.08
N ARG A 164 6.05 5.40 -9.48
CA ARG A 164 4.70 5.89 -9.17
C ARG A 164 3.65 4.92 -9.70
N GLN A 165 3.74 4.51 -10.96
CA GLN A 165 2.79 3.59 -11.58
C GLN A 165 2.74 2.24 -10.86
N GLU A 166 3.89 1.66 -10.53
CA GLU A 166 3.96 0.40 -9.81
C GLU A 166 3.44 0.52 -8.38
N ASN A 167 3.76 1.62 -7.69
CA ASN A 167 3.25 1.92 -6.37
C ASN A 167 1.71 2.05 -6.37
N TYR A 168 1.13 2.73 -7.37
CA TYR A 168 -0.33 2.83 -7.54
C TYR A 168 -0.97 1.45 -7.78
N LYS A 169 -0.40 0.65 -8.68
CA LYS A 169 -0.88 -0.72 -8.97
C LYS A 169 -0.83 -1.61 -7.74
N LEU A 170 0.27 -1.55 -6.99
CA LEU A 170 0.55 -2.45 -5.87
C LEU A 170 -0.33 -2.19 -4.66
N PHE A 171 -0.56 -0.92 -4.33
CA PHE A 171 -1.38 -0.58 -3.18
C PHE A 171 -2.87 -0.54 -3.48
N GLN A 172 -3.27 -0.77 -4.74
CA GLN A 172 -4.64 -0.62 -5.21
C GLN A 172 -5.24 0.58 -4.48
N LEU A 173 -4.67 1.77 -4.68
CA LEU A 173 -5.34 3.01 -4.29
C LEU A 173 -6.61 3.09 -5.15
N ALA A 174 -7.56 2.21 -4.85
CA ALA A 174 -8.87 2.16 -5.40
C ALA A 174 -9.41 3.54 -5.16
N SER A 175 -9.94 4.09 -6.24
CA SER A 175 -10.73 5.29 -6.39
C SER A 175 -11.98 5.31 -5.51
N GLN A 176 -11.92 4.78 -4.28
CA GLN A 176 -12.82 5.19 -3.23
C GLN A 176 -12.47 6.65 -2.97
N SER A 177 -13.14 7.52 -3.72
CA SER A 177 -13.00 8.96 -3.58
C SER A 177 -13.17 9.28 -2.10
N VAL A 178 -12.38 10.23 -1.59
CA VAL A 178 -12.51 10.70 -0.21
C VAL A 178 -13.97 11.08 0.08
N PHE A 179 -14.69 11.53 -0.95
CA PHE A 179 -16.13 11.76 -0.95
C PHE A 179 -16.97 10.50 -0.65
N THR A 180 -16.73 9.37 -1.33
CA THR A 180 -17.45 8.10 -1.07
C THR A 180 -17.24 7.64 0.37
N VAL A 181 -16.01 7.79 0.89
CA VAL A 181 -15.67 7.44 2.27
C VAL A 181 -16.36 8.38 3.27
N ALA A 182 -16.35 9.69 3.01
CA ALA A 182 -17.02 10.69 3.84
C ALA A 182 -18.54 10.52 3.84
N LEU A 183 -19.13 10.25 2.68
CA LEU A 183 -20.57 10.00 2.51
C LEU A 183 -20.99 8.74 3.29
N GLN A 184 -20.25 7.64 3.13
CA GLN A 184 -20.57 6.40 3.83
C GLN A 184 -20.39 6.53 5.35
N ALA A 185 -19.40 7.31 5.81
CA ALA A 185 -19.23 7.65 7.22
C ALA A 185 -20.38 8.52 7.76
N GLY A 186 -20.80 9.54 7.01
CA GLY A 186 -21.95 10.38 7.35
C GLY A 186 -23.26 9.59 7.41
N LEU A 187 -23.50 8.70 6.45
CA LEU A 187 -24.67 7.82 6.44
C LEU A 187 -24.66 6.82 7.61
N SER A 188 -23.49 6.32 8.03
CA SER A 188 -23.37 5.49 9.24
C SER A 188 -23.66 6.29 10.52
N ALA A 189 -23.21 7.55 10.60
CA ALA A 189 -23.48 8.42 11.75
C ALA A 189 -24.96 8.83 11.86
N LEU A 190 -25.69 8.90 10.75
CA LEU A 190 -27.13 9.17 10.74
C LEU A 190 -27.98 7.93 11.09
N LYS A 191 -27.43 6.72 10.92
CA LYS A 191 -28.12 5.47 11.25
C LYS A 191 -28.07 5.09 12.73
N THR A 192 -27.28 5.77 13.56
CA THR A 192 -27.32 5.58 15.00
C THR A 192 -28.51 6.35 15.58
N PRO A 193 -29.56 5.69 16.08
CA PRO A 193 -30.66 6.39 16.75
C PRO A 193 -30.10 7.09 17.99
N TYR A 194 -30.06 8.42 17.96
CA TYR A 194 -29.75 9.22 19.14
C TYR A 194 -30.77 8.91 20.26
N PRO A 195 -30.34 8.71 21.52
CA PRO A 195 -31.25 8.48 22.65
C PRO A 195 -31.86 9.80 23.14
N PHE A 196 -32.61 10.50 22.29
CA PHE A 196 -33.26 11.78 22.66
C PHE A 196 -34.75 11.66 23.02
N ASN A 197 -35.34 10.46 23.00
CA ASN A 197 -36.79 10.29 23.15
C ASN A 197 -37.25 9.51 24.41
N GLN A 198 -36.55 9.65 25.55
CA GLN A 198 -37.05 9.13 26.84
C GLN A 198 -37.12 10.19 27.96
N LEU A 199 -37.28 11.48 27.62
CA LEU A 199 -37.45 12.55 28.63
C LEU A 199 -38.70 13.41 28.47
N PHE A 200 -39.73 12.94 27.76
CA PHE A 200 -41.05 13.53 27.83
C PHE A 200 -42.10 12.42 27.76
N ASP A 201 -42.47 11.91 28.93
CA ASP A 201 -43.80 11.37 29.23
C ASP A 201 -43.94 11.41 30.76
N PHE A 202 -44.41 12.57 31.26
CA PHE A 202 -45.04 12.70 32.57
C PHE A 202 -46.56 12.66 32.36
#